data_AF-A0A0A1FKE6-F1
#
_entry.id   AF-A0A0A1FKE6-F1
#
_cell.length_a   1.000
_cell.length_b   1.000
_cell.length_c   1.000
_cell.angle_alpha   90.00
_cell.angle_beta   90.00
_cell.angle_gamma   90.00
#
_symmetry.space_group_name_H-M   'P 1'
#
loop_
_entity.id
_entity.type
_entity.pdbx_description
1 polymer ?
#
loop_
_entity_poly.entity_id
_entity_poly.type
_entity_poly.pdbx_seq_one_letter_code
_entity_poly.pdbx_strand_id
1 'polypeptide(L)'
;MRKLLIIIGVLIGAYFFLQTLLKPMADPRTAMLPQTVIQPEQKTGNPLLTATKEQFSQWFPTHCEADLYFQPTQREHTRDVCIFNITKRVEANTGVHLTIDDIVNADVVSHWKQVTGAK
;
A
#
# COMPACT_ATOMS: atom_id res chain seq x y z
N MET A 1 -30.68 -33.76 10.24
CA MET A 1 -29.47 -33.06 9.76
C MET A 1 -29.67 -31.55 9.53
N ARG A 2 -30.76 -31.09 8.90
CA ARG A 2 -31.01 -29.66 8.61
C ARG A 2 -31.06 -28.72 9.83
N LYS A 3 -31.61 -29.20 10.96
CA LYS A 3 -31.67 -28.43 12.23
C LYS A 3 -30.29 -28.16 12.85
N LEU A 4 -29.31 -29.05 12.62
CA LEU A 4 -27.96 -28.93 13.19
C LEU A 4 -27.17 -27.80 12.54
N LEU A 5 -27.30 -27.62 11.22
CA LEU A 5 -26.60 -26.56 10.47
C LEU A 5 -27.10 -25.16 10.84
N ILE A 6 -28.39 -25.01 11.15
CA ILE A 6 -28.97 -23.73 11.60
C ILE A 6 -28.39 -23.35 12.96
N ILE A 7 -28.28 -24.31 13.89
CA ILE A 7 -27.73 -24.06 15.22
C ILE A 7 -26.26 -23.64 15.12
N ILE A 8 -25.47 -24.30 14.27
CA ILE A 8 -24.06 -23.93 14.04
C ILE A 8 -23.94 -22.52 13.45
N GLY A 9 -24.76 -22.18 12.45
CA GLY A 9 -24.77 -20.83 11.87
C GLY A 9 -25.13 -19.74 12.88
N VAL A 10 -26.12 -19.99 13.74
CA VAL A 10 -26.52 -19.06 14.82
C VAL A 10 -25.40 -18.90 15.85
N LEU A 11 -24.70 -19.99 16.21
CA LEU A 11 -23.58 -19.93 17.15
C LEU A 11 -22.40 -19.13 16.58
N ILE A 12 -22.08 -19.30 15.30
CA ILE A 12 -20.99 -18.56 14.64
C ILE A 12 -21.36 -17.08 14.52
N GLY A 13 -22.61 -16.76 14.14
CA GLY A 13 -23.11 -15.39 14.08
C GLY A 13 -23.11 -14.71 15.45
N ALA A 14 -23.56 -15.41 16.48
CA ALA A 14 -23.53 -14.92 17.86
C ALA A 14 -22.09 -14.72 18.36
N TYR A 15 -21.18 -15.63 18.02
CA TYR A 15 -19.76 -15.50 18.37
C TYR A 15 -19.11 -14.27 17.72
N PHE A 16 -19.35 -14.03 16.42
CA PHE A 16 -18.85 -12.85 15.72
C PHE A 16 -19.48 -11.54 16.23
N PHE A 17 -20.77 -11.58 16.57
CA PHE A 17 -21.45 -10.43 17.15
C PHE A 17 -20.93 -10.11 18.56
N LEU A 18 -20.70 -11.13 19.39
CA LEU A 18 -20.12 -10.98 20.73
C LEU A 18 -18.69 -10.44 20.66
N GLN A 19 -17.87 -10.90 19.71
CA GLN A 19 -16.53 -10.33 19.41
C GLN A 19 -16.60 -8.83 19.06
N THR A 20 -17.69 -8.39 18.43
CA THR A 20 -17.89 -6.96 18.08
C THR A 20 -18.29 -6.13 19.30
N LEU A 21 -19.07 -6.70 20.23
CA LEU A 21 -19.47 -6.06 21.49
C LEU A 21 -18.36 -6.07 22.56
N LEU A 22 -17.51 -7.09 22.57
CA LEU A 22 -16.37 -7.24 23.48
C LEU A 22 -15.13 -6.47 23.02
N LYS A 23 -15.15 -5.84 21.83
CA LYS A 23 -14.13 -4.87 21.47
C LYS A 23 -14.19 -3.76 22.51
N PRO A 24 -13.12 -3.55 23.31
CA PRO A 24 -13.10 -2.43 24.23
C PRO A 24 -13.31 -1.17 23.38
N MET A 25 -14.40 -0.45 23.68
CA MET A 25 -14.56 0.91 23.19
C MET A 25 -13.30 1.64 23.64
N ALA A 26 -12.50 2.08 22.68
CA ALA A 26 -11.33 2.89 22.95
C ALA A 26 -11.79 4.08 23.79
N ASP A 27 -11.40 4.06 25.06
CA ASP A 27 -11.57 5.17 25.98
C ASP A 27 -10.98 6.42 25.30
N PRO A 28 -11.75 7.52 25.15
CA PRO A 28 -11.27 8.74 24.51
C PRO A 28 -10.04 9.36 25.19
N ARG A 29 -9.64 8.87 26.37
CA ARG A 29 -8.51 9.38 27.15
C ARG A 29 -7.38 8.37 27.38
N THR A 30 -7.50 7.15 26.85
CA THR A 30 -6.45 6.11 26.91
C THR A 30 -5.92 5.74 25.51
N ALA A 31 -6.02 6.64 24.54
CA ALA A 31 -5.14 6.65 23.36
C ALA A 31 -3.81 7.36 23.69
N MET A 32 -3.20 7.03 24.83
CA MET A 32 -1.80 7.35 25.08
C MET A 32 -0.96 6.30 24.35
N LEU A 33 -0.71 6.61 23.10
CA LEU A 33 0.47 6.38 22.31
C LEU A 33 -0.06 6.64 20.92
N PRO A 34 0.46 7.67 20.22
CA PRO A 34 0.43 7.58 18.80
C PRO A 34 1.04 6.20 18.48
N GLN A 35 0.25 5.29 17.89
CA GLN A 35 0.82 4.54 16.78
C GLN A 35 1.05 5.56 15.66
N THR A 36 1.87 6.58 15.92
CA THR A 36 2.93 6.85 14.99
C THR A 36 3.67 5.51 14.99
N VAL A 37 3.26 4.64 14.07
CA VAL A 37 4.25 4.18 13.12
C VAL A 37 4.90 5.48 12.69
N ILE A 38 5.93 5.89 13.44
CA ILE A 38 6.96 6.76 12.92
C ILE A 38 7.52 5.82 11.87
N GLN A 39 6.84 5.77 10.70
CA GLN A 39 7.57 5.69 9.46
C GLN A 39 8.61 6.76 9.70
N PRO A 40 9.89 6.36 9.79
CA PRO A 40 10.95 7.31 10.05
C PRO A 40 10.61 8.51 9.19
N GLU A 41 10.56 9.69 9.80
CA GLU A 41 10.47 10.94 9.06
C GLU A 41 11.60 10.84 8.04
N GLN A 42 11.29 10.32 6.84
CA GLN A 42 12.25 10.03 5.79
C GLN A 42 12.42 11.36 5.07
N LYS A 43 12.73 12.39 5.87
CA LYS A 43 13.43 13.56 5.40
C LYS A 43 14.72 13.01 4.83
N THR A 44 14.95 13.36 3.57
CA THR A 44 16.13 13.09 2.75
C THR A 44 16.29 11.67 2.18
N GLY A 45 15.25 11.09 1.58
CA GLY A 45 15.44 9.94 0.68
C GLY A 45 14.25 9.66 -0.24
N ASN A 46 14.50 9.04 -1.39
CA ASN A 46 13.46 8.58 -2.30
C ASN A 46 12.67 7.42 -1.65
N PRO A 47 11.39 7.59 -1.25
CA PRO A 47 10.58 6.56 -0.59
C PRO A 47 10.40 5.28 -1.42
N LEU A 48 10.63 5.33 -2.73
CA LEU A 48 10.56 4.14 -3.58
C LEU A 48 11.69 3.13 -3.29
N LEU A 49 12.82 3.57 -2.73
CA LEU A 49 13.96 2.70 -2.41
C LEU A 49 13.72 1.80 -1.19
N THR A 50 12.73 2.12 -0.37
CA THR A 50 12.38 1.37 0.85
C THR A 50 10.96 0.84 0.80
N ALA A 51 10.27 1.01 -0.34
CA ALA A 51 8.88 0.66 -0.49
C ALA A 51 8.66 -0.87 -0.45
N THR A 52 7.63 -1.31 0.26
CA THR A 52 7.20 -2.71 0.23
C THR A 52 6.41 -3.02 -1.05
N LYS A 53 6.16 -4.31 -1.31
CA LYS A 53 5.31 -4.74 -2.43
C LYS A 53 3.91 -4.14 -2.37
N GLU A 54 3.34 -4.01 -1.18
CA GLU A 54 2.01 -3.44 -0.95
C GLU A 54 2.00 -1.94 -1.24
N GLN A 55 3.05 -1.23 -0.84
CA GLN A 55 3.21 0.19 -1.13
C GLN A 55 3.37 0.43 -2.63
N PHE A 56 4.17 -0.38 -3.32
CA PHE A 56 4.25 -0.34 -4.79
C PHE A 56 2.88 -0.60 -5.43
N SER A 57 2.15 -1.62 -4.99
CA SER A 57 0.82 -1.93 -5.54
C SER A 57 -0.20 -0.81 -5.31
N GLN A 58 -0.06 -0.05 -4.21
CA GLN A 58 -0.92 1.09 -3.90
C GLN A 58 -0.57 2.33 -4.76
N TRP A 59 0.72 2.60 -4.96
CA TRP A 59 1.19 3.78 -5.67
C TRP A 59 1.26 3.59 -7.18
N PHE A 60 1.52 2.36 -7.64
CA PHE A 60 1.69 1.99 -9.04
C PHE A 60 0.53 1.10 -9.49
N PRO A 61 -0.40 1.62 -10.31
CA PRO A 61 -1.34 0.77 -11.01
C PRO A 61 -0.61 -0.27 -11.87
N THR A 62 -1.13 -1.50 -11.96
CA THR A 62 -0.48 -2.62 -12.68
C THR A 62 -0.08 -2.29 -14.12
N HIS A 63 -0.89 -1.51 -14.84
CA HIS A 63 -0.55 -1.07 -16.19
C HIS A 63 0.66 -0.12 -16.21
N CYS A 64 0.78 0.77 -15.22
CA CYS A 64 1.93 1.66 -15.10
C CYS A 64 3.21 0.93 -14.70
N GLU A 65 3.14 -0.12 -13.88
CA GLU A 65 4.31 -0.96 -13.58
C GLU A 65 4.86 -1.64 -14.84
N ALA A 66 3.95 -2.21 -15.66
CA ALA A 66 4.28 -2.80 -16.95
C ALA A 66 4.98 -1.78 -17.87
N ASP A 67 4.39 -0.60 -17.98
CA ASP A 67 4.83 0.44 -18.89
C ASP A 67 6.12 1.12 -18.46
N LEU A 68 6.39 1.21 -17.16
CA LEU A 68 7.60 1.86 -16.64
C LEU A 68 8.78 0.90 -16.48
N TYR A 69 8.55 -0.33 -16.01
CA TYR A 69 9.63 -1.20 -15.54
C TYR A 69 9.80 -2.50 -16.34
N PHE A 70 8.77 -2.97 -17.06
CA PHE A 70 8.87 -4.17 -17.88
C PHE A 70 9.11 -3.87 -19.36
N GLN A 71 8.33 -2.96 -19.93
CA GLN A 71 8.37 -2.62 -21.35
C GLN A 71 8.29 -1.11 -21.53
N PRO A 72 9.42 -0.38 -21.38
CA PRO A 72 9.47 1.07 -21.57
C PRO A 72 9.27 1.51 -23.04
N THR A 73 8.69 0.66 -23.89
CA THR A 73 8.37 0.88 -25.31
C THR A 73 7.07 1.67 -25.53
N GLN A 74 6.38 2.05 -24.45
CA GLN A 74 5.13 2.80 -24.50
C GLN A 74 5.32 4.22 -25.03
N ARG A 75 4.25 4.77 -25.64
CA ARG A 75 4.21 6.15 -26.12
C ARG A 75 4.52 7.09 -24.95
N GLU A 76 5.33 8.12 -25.18
CA GLU A 76 5.78 9.09 -24.15
C GLU A 76 4.62 9.60 -23.29
N HIS A 77 3.48 9.93 -23.90
CA HIS A 77 2.29 10.40 -23.18
C HIS A 77 1.72 9.41 -22.15
N THR A 78 1.77 8.09 -22.39
CA THR A 78 1.29 7.09 -21.41
C THR A 78 2.24 7.04 -20.22
N ARG A 79 3.55 7.11 -20.48
CA ARG A 79 4.60 7.15 -19.46
C ARG A 79 4.45 8.37 -18.56
N ASP A 80 4.24 9.54 -19.14
CA ASP A 80 4.10 10.80 -18.39
C ASP A 80 2.86 10.79 -17.48
N VAL A 81 1.73 10.27 -17.96
CA VAL A 81 0.51 10.12 -17.15
C VAL A 81 0.73 9.17 -15.98
N CYS A 82 1.44 8.06 -16.20
CA CYS A 82 1.79 7.13 -15.13
C CYS A 82 2.69 7.79 -14.09
N ILE A 83 3.77 8.45 -14.52
CA ILE A 83 4.70 9.15 -13.63
C ILE A 83 3.95 10.21 -12.80
N PHE A 84 3.15 11.06 -13.45
CA PHE A 84 2.38 12.10 -12.75
C PHE A 84 1.49 11.51 -11.64
N ASN A 85 0.76 10.44 -11.95
CA ASN A 85 -0.13 9.81 -10.98
C ASN A 85 0.63 9.13 -9.84
N ILE A 86 1.79 8.50 -10.13
CA ILE A 86 2.66 7.91 -9.12
C ILE A 86 3.20 9.00 -8.18
N THR A 87 3.76 10.08 -8.73
CA THR A 87 4.25 11.21 -7.93
C THR A 87 3.16 11.72 -6.98
N LYS A 88 1.94 11.93 -7.49
CA LYS A 88 0.82 12.40 -6.65
C LYS A 88 0.44 11.44 -5.53
N ARG A 89 0.44 10.13 -5.80
CA ARG A 89 0.13 9.10 -4.79
C ARG A 89 1.22 9.02 -3.73
N VAL A 90 2.49 9.01 -4.13
CA VAL A 90 3.61 8.96 -3.20
C VAL A 90 3.63 10.23 -2.34
N GLU A 91 3.48 11.41 -2.94
CA GLU A 91 3.42 12.69 -2.23
C GLU A 91 2.27 12.71 -1.21
N ALA A 92 1.09 12.23 -1.58
CA ALA A 92 -0.05 12.16 -0.67
C ALA A 92 0.15 11.18 0.52
N ASN A 93 0.96 10.13 0.36
CA ASN A 93 1.18 9.13 1.40
C ASN A 93 2.41 9.41 2.27
N THR A 94 3.42 10.07 1.72
CA THR A 94 4.76 10.22 2.34
C THR A 94 5.15 11.68 2.57
N GLY A 95 4.46 12.63 1.93
CA GLY A 95 4.85 14.04 1.92
C GLY A 95 6.07 14.37 1.04
N VAL A 96 6.66 13.37 0.36
CA VAL A 96 7.83 13.56 -0.51
C VAL A 96 7.40 13.77 -1.95
N HIS A 97 7.86 14.87 -2.54
CA HIS A 97 7.66 15.13 -3.97
C HIS A 97 8.77 14.46 -4.78
N LEU A 98 8.39 13.50 -5.62
CA LEU A 98 9.31 12.77 -6.50
C LEU A 98 9.47 13.46 -7.86
N THR A 99 10.70 13.48 -8.36
CA THR A 99 10.99 13.81 -9.76
C THR A 99 10.82 12.58 -10.67
N ILE A 100 10.85 12.80 -11.98
CA ILE A 100 10.86 11.71 -12.97
C ILE A 100 12.08 10.80 -12.73
N ASP A 101 13.25 11.40 -12.50
CA ASP A 101 14.51 10.68 -12.30
C ASP A 101 14.48 9.82 -11.04
N ASP A 102 13.76 10.23 -10.01
CA ASP A 102 13.55 9.42 -8.79
C ASP A 102 12.74 8.16 -9.09
N ILE A 103 11.74 8.24 -9.97
CA ILE A 103 10.86 7.11 -10.30
C ILE A 103 11.58 6.11 -11.21
N VAL A 104 12.33 6.61 -12.20
CA VAL A 104 13.01 5.75 -13.18
C VAL A 104 14.45 5.42 -12.81
N ASN A 105 14.86 5.77 -11.60
CA ASN A 105 16.16 5.43 -11.05
C ASN A 105 16.41 3.91 -11.11
N ALA A 106 17.59 3.50 -11.57
CA ALA A 106 17.93 2.09 -11.71
C ALA A 106 17.85 1.31 -10.38
N ASP A 107 18.17 1.94 -9.26
CA ASP A 107 18.08 1.33 -7.92
C ASP A 107 16.62 1.12 -7.50
N VAL A 108 15.72 2.03 -7.88
CA VAL A 108 14.28 1.88 -7.66
C VAL A 108 13.72 0.73 -8.49
N VAL A 109 14.11 0.62 -9.76
CA VAL A 109 13.72 -0.49 -10.63
C VAL A 109 14.22 -1.81 -10.05
N SER A 110 15.47 -1.86 -9.60
CA SER A 110 16.09 -3.04 -8.98
C SER A 110 15.35 -3.46 -7.71
N HIS A 111 15.09 -2.50 -6.81
CA HIS A 111 14.35 -2.73 -5.57
C HIS A 111 12.92 -3.21 -5.84
N TRP A 112 12.21 -2.57 -6.78
CA TRP A 112 10.88 -2.99 -7.18
C TRP A 112 10.87 -4.44 -7.71
N LYS A 113 11.85 -4.84 -8.54
CA LYS A 113 11.98 -6.23 -9.01
C LYS A 113 12.18 -7.19 -7.83
N GLN A 114 13.04 -6.83 -6.88
CA GLN A 114 13.32 -7.62 -5.70
C GLN A 114 12.07 -7.89 -4.85
N VAL A 115 11.26 -6.85 -4.56
CA VAL A 115 10.10 -7.00 -3.67
C VAL A 115 8.86 -7.56 -4.36
N THR A 116 8.70 -7.33 -5.67
CA THR A 116 7.55 -7.86 -6.43
C THR A 116 7.78 -9.28 -6.94
N GLY A 117 9.03 -9.68 -7.15
CA GLY A 117 9.42 -10.92 -7.83
C GLY A 117 9.42 -10.81 -9.36
N ALA A 118 9.32 -9.59 -9.90
CA ALA A 118 9.43 -9.32 -11.33
C ALA A 118 10.85 -9.64 -11.84
N LYS A 119 10.93 -10.21 -13.06
CA LYS A 119 12.19 -10.55 -13.73
C LYS A 119 12.40 -9.67 -14.95
#